data_AF-C1MN78-F1
#
_entry.id   AF-C1MN78-F1
#
_cell.length_a   1.000
_cell.length_b   1.000
_cell.length_c   1.000
_cell.angle_alpha   90.00
_cell.angle_beta   90.00
_cell.angle_gamma   90.00
#
_symmetry.space_group_name_H-M   'P 1'
#
loop_
_entity.id
_entity.type
_entity.pdbx_description
1 polymer ?
#
loop_
_entity_poly.entity_id
_entity_poly.type
_entity_poly.pdbx_seq_one_letter_code
_entity_poly.pdbx_strand_id
1 'polypeptide(L)'
;MDRGDWAVVADDSERTTTRPSPSPAAAGDDDDDDDAMDVGGGAKRPRPLKKKEKQELVKTLMSHGLCRVRGGGADWARILELSGLRGHTEADVAAAFNEIATEMDALASATKGILNLKKRLPGKIHKENCGCIVCKMRRRKEAEGGGGGGDDGAEGGGGGGSQDAEPTTPGSVATSQGDDDDDEFGDDDDDNDDDTDGGTGGGTGASTPAQGGGATHHDDTLQAKEELEKILDLHKSKKGRVLTATNASRLNDRLNLMQTLRNACDAVGGNLASLRLPPVRTGDIPVWWTTGVHDIGLVAAALKYGLSDWDAAREDPDLPFRDLGKDDGGDGGGGGDDAVAMDADGDAERAEKTTPTAAPRLNAPKKRPTTKALPAPRVLVRVLKVYANALRRKPWKPGSTPGTTREREGPSPKRRRGAAACPDGSPTPMEEGGE
;
A
#
# COMPACT_ATOMS: atom_id res chain seq x y z
N MET A 1 29.96 -23.98 -4.22
CA MET A 1 28.94 -23.22 -3.48
C MET A 1 27.65 -24.00 -3.62
N ASP A 2 27.44 -24.90 -2.65
CA ASP A 2 26.33 -25.84 -2.62
C ASP A 2 24.98 -25.13 -2.58
N ARG A 3 24.08 -25.57 -3.46
CA ARG A 3 22.68 -25.11 -3.50
C ARG A 3 21.94 -25.88 -2.41
N GLY A 4 21.69 -25.22 -1.28
CA GLY A 4 20.85 -25.75 -0.21
C GLY A 4 19.45 -26.07 -0.72
N ASP A 5 19.16 -27.36 -0.78
CA ASP A 5 17.91 -27.97 -1.16
C ASP A 5 16.90 -27.77 -0.02
N TRP A 6 15.87 -26.94 -0.23
CA TRP A 6 14.77 -26.76 0.71
C TRP A 6 13.77 -27.92 0.54
N ALA A 7 14.19 -29.12 0.90
CA ALA A 7 13.33 -30.30 0.90
C ALA A 7 12.33 -30.23 2.06
N VAL A 8 11.08 -29.92 1.74
CA VAL A 8 9.95 -29.90 2.66
C VAL A 8 9.58 -31.33 3.04
N VAL A 9 9.68 -31.67 4.32
CA VAL A 9 9.13 -32.90 4.90
C VAL A 9 7.60 -32.81 4.80
N ALA A 10 7.00 -33.67 3.98
CA ALA A 10 5.57 -33.87 3.91
C ALA A 10 5.14 -34.84 5.03
N ASP A 11 4.38 -34.35 6.00
CA ASP A 11 3.71 -35.17 6.99
C ASP A 11 2.32 -35.54 6.46
N ASP A 12 2.14 -36.83 6.18
CA ASP A 12 0.92 -37.44 5.66
C ASP A 12 0.05 -37.88 6.85
N SER A 13 -0.86 -37.00 7.25
CA SER A 13 -1.86 -37.29 8.29
C SER A 13 -3.24 -37.42 7.64
N GLU A 14 -3.59 -38.65 7.30
CA GLU A 14 -4.90 -39.07 6.79
C GLU A 14 -6.02 -38.70 7.78
N ARG A 15 -6.89 -37.76 7.39
CA ARG A 15 -8.07 -37.38 8.19
C ARG A 15 -9.32 -37.99 7.58
N THR A 16 -9.78 -39.08 8.19
CA THR A 16 -11.08 -39.71 7.95
C THR A 16 -12.23 -38.73 8.22
N THR A 17 -12.99 -38.39 7.18
CA THR A 17 -14.20 -37.57 7.24
C THR A 17 -15.44 -38.45 7.34
N THR A 18 -15.95 -38.63 8.56
CA THR A 18 -17.28 -39.21 8.79
C THR A 18 -18.34 -38.14 8.60
N ARG A 19 -19.31 -38.41 7.72
CA ARG A 19 -20.39 -37.51 7.30
C ARG A 19 -21.64 -37.73 8.19
N PRO A 20 -22.28 -36.69 8.75
CA PRO A 20 -23.57 -36.85 9.42
C PRO A 20 -24.74 -36.66 8.43
N SER A 21 -25.73 -37.54 8.53
CA SER A 21 -27.03 -37.50 7.85
C SER A 21 -28.04 -36.65 8.64
N PRO A 22 -29.04 -36.00 8.01
CA PRO A 22 -30.06 -35.26 8.73
C PRO A 22 -31.44 -35.93 8.77
N SER A 23 -32.11 -35.72 9.92
CA SER A 23 -33.56 -35.42 10.09
C SER A 23 -34.56 -36.58 10.34
N PRO A 24 -35.80 -36.30 10.83
CA PRO A 24 -36.15 -36.33 12.26
C PRO A 24 -37.45 -37.11 12.58
N ALA A 25 -37.75 -37.32 13.88
CA ALA A 25 -39.09 -37.30 14.51
C ALA A 25 -39.12 -38.22 15.74
N ALA A 26 -39.55 -37.68 16.89
CA ALA A 26 -40.61 -38.24 17.74
C ALA A 26 -40.65 -37.48 19.07
N ALA A 27 -41.86 -37.12 19.48
CA ALA A 27 -42.18 -36.65 20.81
C ALA A 27 -42.06 -37.79 21.83
N GLY A 28 -41.68 -37.45 23.05
CA GLY A 28 -41.67 -38.32 24.22
C GLY A 28 -41.36 -37.49 25.46
N ASP A 29 -42.41 -37.13 26.20
CA ASP A 29 -42.36 -36.82 27.62
C ASP A 29 -41.88 -38.06 28.39
N ASP A 30 -40.84 -37.94 29.20
CA ASP A 30 -40.57 -38.81 30.36
C ASP A 30 -39.58 -38.08 31.30
N ASP A 31 -40.10 -37.66 32.46
CA ASP A 31 -39.35 -37.27 33.65
C ASP A 31 -38.69 -38.51 34.25
N ASP A 32 -37.37 -38.54 34.41
CA ASP A 32 -36.70 -39.30 35.47
C ASP A 32 -35.24 -38.83 35.66
N ASP A 33 -34.90 -38.66 36.94
CA ASP A 33 -33.60 -38.29 37.49
C ASP A 33 -32.48 -39.27 37.07
N ASP A 34 -31.42 -38.75 36.46
CA ASP A 34 -30.10 -39.39 36.48
C ASP A 34 -29.00 -38.32 36.43
N ASP A 35 -28.10 -38.40 37.41
CA ASP A 35 -26.84 -37.68 37.55
C ASP A 35 -25.98 -37.79 36.29
N ALA A 36 -26.27 -36.94 35.29
CA ALA A 36 -25.45 -36.78 34.11
C ALA A 36 -24.17 -36.03 34.49
N MET A 37 -23.11 -36.80 34.75
CA MET A 37 -21.73 -36.31 34.75
C MET A 37 -21.53 -35.40 33.53
N ASP A 38 -21.29 -34.11 33.78
CA ASP A 38 -20.98 -33.09 32.80
C ASP A 38 -19.63 -33.38 32.13
N VAL A 39 -19.64 -34.38 31.25
CA VAL A 39 -18.59 -34.68 30.27
C VAL A 39 -18.87 -33.89 28.97
N GLY A 40 -19.65 -32.81 29.09
CA GLY A 40 -19.89 -31.86 28.04
C GLY A 40 -18.64 -31.03 27.81
N GLY A 41 -17.83 -31.42 26.82
CA GLY A 41 -16.79 -30.60 26.21
C GLY A 41 -17.39 -29.38 25.50
N GLY A 42 -18.18 -28.56 26.21
CA GLY A 42 -18.75 -27.33 25.75
C GLY A 42 -17.60 -26.39 25.39
N ALA A 43 -17.52 -26.05 24.10
CA ALA A 43 -16.58 -25.06 23.61
C ALA A 43 -16.72 -23.81 24.47
N LYS A 44 -15.72 -23.57 25.34
CA LYS A 44 -15.71 -22.41 26.22
C LYS A 44 -15.89 -21.18 25.34
N ARG A 45 -16.92 -20.37 25.62
CA ARG A 45 -17.20 -19.15 24.86
C ARG A 45 -15.92 -18.31 24.82
N PRO A 46 -15.59 -17.71 23.66
CA PRO A 46 -14.37 -16.94 23.53
C PRO A 46 -14.34 -15.82 24.56
N ARG A 47 -13.21 -15.69 25.25
CA ARG A 47 -12.98 -14.66 26.26
C ARG A 47 -12.58 -13.38 25.54
N PRO A 48 -13.32 -12.27 25.72
CA PRO A 48 -13.01 -11.03 25.04
C PRO A 48 -11.67 -10.47 25.53
N LEU A 49 -10.76 -10.17 24.60
CA LEU A 49 -9.47 -9.56 24.90
C LEU A 49 -9.67 -8.16 25.50
N LYS A 50 -8.86 -7.84 26.51
CA LYS A 50 -8.76 -6.50 27.08
C LYS A 50 -8.15 -5.54 26.07
N LYS A 51 -8.39 -4.24 26.24
CA LYS A 51 -7.86 -3.19 25.35
C LYS A 51 -6.34 -3.28 25.14
N LYS A 52 -5.56 -3.52 26.20
CA LYS A 52 -4.10 -3.67 26.11
C LYS A 52 -3.70 -4.89 25.27
N GLU A 53 -4.40 -6.01 25.43
CA GLU A 53 -4.15 -7.24 24.66
C GLU A 53 -4.48 -7.04 23.17
N LYS A 54 -5.57 -6.33 22.87
CA LYS A 54 -5.89 -5.93 21.49
C LYS A 54 -4.82 -5.01 20.89
N GLN A 55 -4.23 -4.12 21.68
CA GLN A 55 -3.13 -3.26 21.21
C GLN A 55 -1.87 -4.06 20.88
N GLU A 56 -1.52 -5.08 21.68
CA GLU A 56 -0.43 -6.00 21.35
C GLU A 56 -0.75 -6.80 20.07
N LEU A 57 -1.99 -7.28 19.91
CA LEU A 57 -2.43 -7.93 18.67
C LEU A 57 -2.27 -7.01 17.45
N VAL A 58 -2.69 -5.75 17.55
CA VAL A 58 -2.49 -4.76 16.47
C VAL A 58 -1.02 -4.55 16.17
N LYS A 59 -0.15 -4.47 17.18
CA LYS A 59 1.30 -4.35 17.00
C LYS A 59 1.87 -5.56 16.26
N THR A 60 1.50 -6.77 16.63
CA THR A 60 1.90 -8.00 15.95
C THR A 60 1.40 -8.02 14.50
N LEU A 61 0.15 -7.62 14.24
CA LEU A 61 -0.40 -7.54 12.88
C LEU A 61 0.28 -6.45 12.04
N MET A 62 0.68 -5.33 12.64
CA MET A 62 1.45 -4.27 11.96
C MET A 62 2.84 -4.77 11.53
N SER A 63 3.47 -5.58 12.37
CA SER A 63 4.79 -6.15 12.15
C SER A 63 4.76 -7.30 11.14
N HIS A 64 3.95 -8.34 11.40
CA HIS A 64 3.99 -9.57 10.62
C HIS A 64 2.88 -9.65 9.58
N GLY A 65 1.87 -8.78 9.63
CA GLY A 65 0.64 -8.97 8.84
C GLY A 65 -0.17 -10.18 9.33
N LEU A 66 -1.13 -10.64 8.52
CA LEU A 66 -1.92 -11.84 8.82
C LEU A 66 -1.17 -13.10 8.36
N CYS A 67 -0.60 -13.86 9.28
CA CYS A 67 0.05 -15.14 8.97
C CYS A 67 -0.97 -16.12 8.37
N ARG A 68 -0.52 -17.00 7.47
CA ARG A 68 -1.38 -17.98 6.81
C ARG A 68 -0.81 -19.37 6.89
N VAL A 69 -1.70 -20.34 7.07
CA VAL A 69 -1.38 -21.76 6.97
C VAL A 69 -1.36 -22.16 5.49
N ARG A 70 -0.52 -23.12 5.15
CA ARG A 70 -0.51 -23.77 3.83
C ARG A 70 -1.91 -24.36 3.56
N GLY A 71 -2.67 -23.74 2.65
CA GLY A 71 -4.09 -24.06 2.43
C GLY A 71 -5.04 -22.86 2.51
N GLY A 72 -4.56 -21.66 2.89
CA GLY A 72 -5.29 -20.41 2.66
C GLY A 72 -6.09 -19.86 3.85
N GLY A 73 -6.00 -20.48 5.03
CA GLY A 73 -6.53 -19.94 6.28
C GLY A 73 -5.55 -19.03 7.01
N ALA A 74 -6.05 -18.21 7.94
CA ALA A 74 -5.20 -17.46 8.86
C ALA A 74 -4.58 -18.39 9.91
N ASP A 75 -3.30 -18.20 10.19
CA ASP A 75 -2.54 -18.95 11.20
C ASP A 75 -2.63 -18.23 12.54
N TRP A 76 -3.74 -18.47 13.25
CA TRP A 76 -4.01 -17.86 14.55
C TRP A 76 -3.05 -18.35 15.63
N ALA A 77 -2.59 -19.61 15.54
CA ALA A 77 -1.60 -20.18 16.45
C ALA A 77 -0.29 -19.37 16.38
N ARG A 78 0.19 -19.08 15.17
CA ARG A 78 1.40 -18.28 14.99
C ARG A 78 1.23 -16.84 15.46
N ILE A 79 0.07 -16.22 15.21
CA ILE A 79 -0.21 -14.86 15.68
C ILE A 79 -0.27 -14.82 17.22
N LEU A 80 -0.88 -15.84 17.84
CA LEU A 80 -0.95 -16.01 19.29
C LEU A 80 0.45 -16.12 19.92
N GLU A 81 1.34 -16.90 19.30
CA GLU A 81 2.74 -17.03 19.71
C GLU A 81 3.49 -15.69 19.60
N LEU A 82 3.40 -15.02 18.44
CA LEU A 82 4.11 -13.76 18.17
C LEU A 82 3.59 -12.58 19.00
N SER A 83 2.33 -12.60 19.40
CA SER A 83 1.73 -11.54 20.25
C SER A 83 1.98 -11.75 21.74
N GLY A 84 2.44 -12.94 22.16
CA GLY A 84 2.68 -13.24 23.56
C GLY A 84 1.40 -13.27 24.41
N LEU A 85 0.21 -13.40 23.79
CA LEU A 85 -1.09 -13.42 24.46
C LEU A 85 -1.36 -14.77 25.16
N ARG A 86 -0.51 -15.13 26.11
CA ARG A 86 -0.57 -16.40 26.85
C ARG A 86 -1.93 -16.56 27.56
N GLY A 87 -2.54 -17.73 27.44
CA GLY A 87 -3.81 -18.08 28.10
C GLY A 87 -5.07 -17.78 27.27
N HIS A 88 -4.92 -17.17 26.10
CA HIS A 88 -5.99 -17.02 25.11
C HIS A 88 -5.94 -18.16 24.10
N THR A 89 -7.09 -18.46 23.52
CA THR A 89 -7.24 -19.46 22.45
C THR A 89 -7.15 -18.80 21.07
N GLU A 90 -6.94 -19.59 20.02
CA GLU A 90 -7.00 -19.11 18.64
C GLU A 90 -8.35 -18.45 18.31
N ALA A 91 -9.44 -18.97 18.88
CA ALA A 91 -10.79 -18.41 18.72
C ALA A 91 -10.91 -17.00 19.32
N ASP A 92 -10.26 -16.76 20.47
CA ASP A 92 -10.23 -15.44 21.11
C ASP A 92 -9.50 -14.40 20.25
N VAL A 93 -8.36 -14.80 19.67
CA VAL A 93 -7.57 -13.94 18.76
C VAL A 93 -8.33 -13.67 17.47
N ALA A 94 -8.97 -14.68 16.90
CA ALA A 94 -9.80 -14.54 15.70
C ALA A 94 -10.99 -13.61 15.93
N ALA A 95 -11.68 -13.74 17.07
CA ALA A 95 -12.77 -12.86 17.46
C ALA A 95 -12.29 -11.41 17.62
N ALA A 96 -11.17 -11.20 18.32
CA ALA A 96 -10.57 -9.88 18.48
C ALA A 96 -10.12 -9.27 17.14
N PHE A 97 -9.58 -10.07 16.22
CA PHE A 97 -9.25 -9.62 14.87
C PHE A 97 -10.49 -9.15 14.10
N ASN A 98 -11.60 -9.89 14.17
CA ASN A 98 -12.84 -9.50 13.50
C ASN A 98 -13.42 -8.19 14.04
N GLU A 99 -13.32 -7.96 15.35
CA GLU A 99 -13.68 -6.67 15.96
C GLU A 99 -12.78 -5.54 15.46
N ILE A 100 -11.46 -5.76 15.40
CA ILE A 100 -10.48 -4.79 14.87
C ILE A 100 -10.74 -4.51 13.39
N ALA A 101 -11.06 -5.53 12.59
CA ALA A 101 -11.37 -5.39 11.17
C ALA A 101 -12.65 -4.57 10.96
N THR A 102 -13.69 -4.82 11.75
CA THR A 102 -14.93 -4.03 11.73
C THR A 102 -14.67 -2.57 12.11
N GLU A 103 -13.84 -2.32 13.12
CA GLU A 103 -13.41 -0.96 13.51
C GLU A 103 -12.61 -0.28 12.37
N MET A 104 -11.72 -1.01 11.70
CA MET A 104 -10.91 -0.53 10.59
C MET A 104 -11.78 -0.16 9.37
N ASP A 105 -12.78 -0.97 9.04
CA ASP A 105 -13.71 -0.72 7.94
C ASP A 105 -14.64 0.47 8.23
N ALA A 106 -15.09 0.61 9.47
CA ALA A 106 -15.87 1.77 9.91
C ALA A 106 -15.05 3.06 9.79
N LEU A 107 -13.79 3.07 10.23
CA LEU A 107 -12.89 4.22 10.12
C LEU A 107 -12.53 4.54 8.66
N ALA A 108 -12.34 3.53 7.82
CA ALA A 108 -12.08 3.71 6.40
C ALA A 108 -13.28 4.32 5.68
N SER A 109 -14.49 3.87 6.01
CA SER A 109 -15.74 4.39 5.45
C SER A 109 -15.99 5.84 5.89
N ALA A 110 -15.79 6.13 7.17
CA ALA A 110 -15.81 7.49 7.73
C ALA A 110 -14.84 8.43 7.00
N THR A 111 -13.58 8.00 6.80
CA THR A 111 -12.56 8.81 6.14
C THR A 111 -12.90 9.07 4.66
N LYS A 112 -13.40 8.07 3.95
CA LYS A 112 -13.89 8.22 2.56
C LYS A 112 -15.09 9.17 2.49
N GLY A 113 -16.02 9.06 3.44
CA GLY A 113 -17.16 9.98 3.57
C GLY A 113 -16.71 11.43 3.71
N ILE A 114 -15.75 11.69 4.61
CA ILE A 114 -15.16 13.03 4.79
C ILE A 114 -14.49 13.52 3.50
N LEU A 115 -13.72 12.68 2.80
CA LEU A 115 -13.05 13.07 1.56
C LEU A 115 -14.03 13.36 0.42
N ASN A 116 -15.05 12.52 0.26
CA ASN A 116 -16.10 12.74 -0.75
C ASN A 116 -16.92 13.99 -0.42
N LEU A 117 -17.18 14.23 0.86
CA LEU A 117 -17.83 15.45 1.29
C LEU A 117 -16.97 16.68 1.04
N LYS A 118 -15.66 16.64 1.34
CA LYS A 118 -14.73 17.72 1.00
C LYS A 118 -14.67 18.01 -0.51
N LYS A 119 -14.87 17.00 -1.36
CA LYS A 119 -14.97 17.16 -2.82
C LYS A 119 -16.30 17.76 -3.26
N ARG A 120 -17.40 17.45 -2.56
CA ARG A 120 -18.76 17.93 -2.85
C ARG A 120 -19.03 19.33 -2.30
N LEU A 121 -18.45 19.64 -1.14
CA LEU A 121 -18.48 20.98 -0.59
C LEU A 121 -17.70 21.86 -1.58
N PRO A 122 -18.32 22.92 -2.13
CA PRO A 122 -17.63 23.83 -3.03
C PRO A 122 -16.40 24.35 -2.29
N GLY A 123 -15.21 23.99 -2.79
CA GLY A 123 -13.94 24.28 -2.14
C GLY A 123 -13.86 25.77 -1.85
N LYS A 124 -13.85 26.13 -0.55
CA LYS A 124 -14.07 27.48 -0.03
C LYS A 124 -15.33 28.11 -0.63
N ILE A 125 -16.35 28.32 0.19
CA ILE A 125 -17.47 29.20 -0.19
C ILE A 125 -16.87 30.58 -0.47
N HIS A 126 -16.57 30.84 -1.73
CA HIS A 126 -16.00 32.08 -2.19
C HIS A 126 -17.14 33.09 -2.11
N LYS A 127 -17.06 34.01 -1.14
CA LYS A 127 -17.96 35.18 -1.07
C LYS A 127 -17.99 35.84 -2.45
N GLU A 128 -19.08 36.51 -2.81
CA GLU A 128 -19.24 37.22 -4.09
C GLU A 128 -18.05 38.14 -4.44
N ASN A 129 -17.31 38.59 -3.41
CA ASN A 129 -16.11 39.40 -3.53
C ASN A 129 -14.75 38.65 -3.46
N CYS A 130 -14.69 37.32 -3.55
CA CYS A 130 -13.43 36.60 -3.38
C CYS A 130 -12.40 36.95 -4.47
N GLY A 131 -11.24 37.45 -4.03
CA GLY A 131 -10.16 37.92 -4.90
C GLY A 131 -9.26 36.83 -5.50
N CYS A 132 -9.53 35.54 -5.27
CA CYS A 132 -8.72 34.47 -5.84
C CYS A 132 -8.81 34.47 -7.38
N ILE A 133 -7.75 33.98 -8.03
CA ILE A 133 -7.63 34.01 -9.50
C ILE A 133 -8.80 33.27 -10.16
N VAL A 134 -9.23 32.13 -9.59
CA VAL A 134 -10.36 31.33 -10.11
C VAL A 134 -11.69 32.11 -10.07
N CYS A 135 -12.02 32.77 -8.95
CA CYS A 135 -13.23 33.58 -8.85
C CYS A 135 -13.16 34.87 -9.66
N LYS A 136 -11.97 35.48 -9.80
CA LYS A 136 -11.75 36.60 -10.72
C LYS A 136 -11.93 36.19 -12.18
N MET A 137 -11.43 35.01 -12.58
CA MET A 137 -11.61 34.45 -13.92
C MET A 137 -13.07 34.15 -14.22
N ARG A 138 -13.79 33.51 -13.28
CA ARG A 138 -15.24 33.26 -13.40
C ARG A 138 -16.02 34.57 -13.49
N ARG A 139 -15.75 35.54 -12.62
CA ARG A 139 -16.41 36.87 -12.66
C ARG A 139 -16.10 37.65 -13.95
N ARG A 140 -14.88 37.57 -14.47
CA ARG A 140 -14.56 38.15 -15.79
C ARG A 140 -15.37 37.48 -16.90
N LYS A 141 -15.43 36.14 -16.91
CA LYS A 141 -16.20 35.39 -17.91
C LYS A 141 -17.69 35.73 -17.89
N GLU A 142 -18.26 35.93 -16.70
CA GLU A 142 -19.65 36.37 -16.52
C GLU A 142 -19.86 37.85 -16.92
N ALA A 143 -18.94 38.74 -16.54
CA ALA A 143 -19.00 40.17 -16.88
C ALA A 143 -18.78 40.44 -18.37
N GLU A 144 -18.02 39.59 -19.06
CA GLU A 144 -17.80 39.65 -20.51
C GLU A 144 -19.00 39.12 -21.32
N GLY A 145 -20.12 38.79 -20.67
CA GLY A 145 -21.40 38.50 -21.35
C GLY A 145 -21.42 37.17 -22.10
N GLY A 146 -20.50 36.24 -21.76
CA GLY A 146 -20.45 34.89 -22.33
C GLY A 146 -21.56 33.97 -21.80
N GLY A 147 -22.82 34.38 -21.95
CA GLY A 147 -24.01 33.56 -21.75
C GLY A 147 -24.13 32.50 -22.83
N GLY A 148 -23.21 31.54 -22.86
CA GLY A 148 -23.33 30.32 -23.65
C GLY A 148 -24.20 29.31 -22.90
N GLY A 149 -25.51 29.54 -22.89
CA GLY A 149 -26.47 28.47 -22.64
C GLY A 149 -26.37 27.44 -23.77
N GLY A 150 -26.12 26.20 -23.41
CA GLY A 150 -26.01 25.07 -24.32
C GLY A 150 -26.36 23.79 -23.58
N ASP A 151 -27.64 23.66 -23.27
CA ASP A 151 -28.34 22.37 -23.30
C ASP A 151 -28.43 21.92 -24.78
N ASP A 152 -28.83 20.68 -25.00
CA ASP A 152 -29.16 20.00 -26.26
C ASP A 152 -28.02 19.20 -26.92
N GLY A 153 -28.14 17.89 -26.74
CA GLY A 153 -27.44 16.91 -27.56
C GLY A 153 -27.86 16.93 -29.02
N ALA A 154 -26.96 16.49 -29.89
CA ALA A 154 -27.29 16.06 -31.24
C ALA A 154 -26.27 15.00 -31.71
N GLU A 155 -26.81 13.87 -32.15
CA GLU A 155 -26.11 12.85 -32.92
C GLU A 155 -25.73 13.37 -34.32
N GLY A 156 -24.73 12.72 -34.94
CA GLY A 156 -24.27 12.95 -36.33
C GLY A 156 -22.91 13.66 -36.35
N GLY A 157 -21.89 13.26 -37.10
CA GLY A 157 -21.78 12.34 -38.23
C GLY A 157 -20.69 12.92 -39.16
N GLY A 158 -19.71 12.10 -39.54
CA GLY A 158 -18.98 12.23 -40.82
C GLY A 158 -17.76 13.19 -40.91
N GLY A 159 -16.74 12.71 -41.65
CA GLY A 159 -15.67 13.49 -42.29
C GLY A 159 -14.35 13.47 -41.49
N GLY A 160 -13.25 12.86 -41.93
CA GLY A 160 -12.72 12.77 -43.29
C GLY A 160 -11.66 13.86 -43.48
N GLY A 161 -10.38 13.53 -43.29
CA GLY A 161 -9.28 14.50 -43.39
C GLY A 161 -7.91 13.84 -43.33
N SER A 162 -7.52 13.27 -44.47
CA SER A 162 -6.17 12.82 -44.79
C SER A 162 -5.26 14.02 -45.02
N GLN A 163 -4.08 14.08 -44.38
CA GLN A 163 -2.93 14.81 -44.92
C GLN A 163 -1.63 14.05 -44.62
N ASP A 164 -1.05 13.59 -45.72
CA ASP A 164 0.27 13.04 -45.89
C ASP A 164 1.36 14.08 -45.58
N ALA A 165 2.38 13.69 -44.82
CA ALA A 165 3.73 14.26 -44.89
C ALA A 165 4.75 13.35 -44.19
N GLU A 166 5.59 12.67 -44.98
CA GLU A 166 6.91 12.14 -44.62
C GLU A 166 7.95 12.86 -45.52
N PRO A 167 9.27 12.71 -45.32
CA PRO A 167 10.03 12.83 -44.07
C PRO A 167 11.33 13.67 -44.27
N THR A 168 11.89 14.25 -43.20
CA THR A 168 13.28 14.75 -43.23
C THR A 168 13.99 14.50 -41.90
N THR A 169 14.95 13.58 -41.92
CA THR A 169 16.07 13.42 -40.96
C THR A 169 17.26 14.31 -41.38
N PRO A 170 18.36 14.48 -40.60
CA PRO A 170 18.66 14.00 -39.24
C PRO A 170 19.25 15.06 -38.28
N GLY A 171 19.34 14.70 -37.00
CA GLY A 171 20.48 15.07 -36.16
C GLY A 171 20.27 16.24 -35.20
N SER A 172 20.12 15.92 -33.90
CA SER A 172 20.76 16.65 -32.81
C SER A 172 20.64 15.86 -31.51
N VAL A 173 21.81 15.68 -30.90
CA VAL A 173 22.01 15.19 -29.53
C VAL A 173 21.30 16.13 -28.54
N ALA A 174 20.34 15.61 -27.79
CA ALA A 174 19.71 16.31 -26.68
C ALA A 174 19.96 15.51 -25.40
N THR A 175 20.78 16.09 -24.52
CA THR A 175 20.95 15.72 -23.12
C THR A 175 19.61 15.85 -22.40
N SER A 176 19.05 14.73 -21.94
CA SER A 176 17.87 14.70 -21.09
C SER A 176 18.25 15.13 -19.66
N GLN A 177 18.10 16.41 -19.37
CA GLN A 177 17.85 16.88 -18.00
C GLN A 177 16.47 16.36 -17.61
N GLY A 178 16.42 15.38 -16.71
CA GLY A 178 15.20 14.99 -16.05
C GLY A 178 14.92 15.97 -14.94
N ASP A 179 13.75 16.59 -14.99
CA ASP A 179 13.18 17.36 -13.90
C ASP A 179 12.91 16.42 -12.73
N ASP A 180 13.61 16.67 -11.62
CA ASP A 180 13.40 16.04 -10.32
C ASP A 180 12.21 16.75 -9.64
N ASP A 181 11.03 16.12 -9.71
CA ASP A 181 9.87 16.47 -8.89
C ASP A 181 10.10 15.99 -7.45
N ASP A 182 10.84 16.80 -6.67
CA ASP A 182 10.98 16.68 -5.23
C ASP A 182 9.74 17.28 -4.52
N ASP A 183 8.68 16.47 -4.34
CA ASP A 183 7.62 16.79 -3.37
C ASP A 183 8.12 16.50 -1.94
N GLU A 184 8.86 17.48 -1.41
CA GLU A 184 9.24 17.61 -0.01
C GLU A 184 7.98 17.88 0.85
N PHE A 185 7.35 16.81 1.33
CA PHE A 185 6.33 16.89 2.38
C PHE A 185 6.99 17.23 3.73
N GLY A 186 7.25 18.52 3.94
CA GLY A 186 7.46 19.11 5.26
C GLY A 186 6.11 19.39 5.91
N ASP A 187 5.64 18.47 6.74
CA ASP A 187 4.54 18.70 7.69
C ASP A 187 5.12 19.44 8.91
N ASP A 188 5.28 20.76 8.80
CA ASP A 188 5.44 21.66 9.95
C ASP A 188 4.03 22.12 10.39
N ASP A 189 3.40 21.30 11.24
CA ASP A 189 2.14 21.63 11.92
C ASP A 189 2.42 22.55 13.13
N ASP A 190 2.62 23.85 12.88
CA ASP A 190 2.52 24.91 13.89
C ASP A 190 1.16 25.61 13.78
N ASP A 191 0.11 24.96 14.27
CA ASP A 191 -1.22 25.56 14.48
C ASP A 191 -1.16 26.50 15.70
N ASN A 192 -0.84 27.77 15.46
CA ASN A 192 -1.04 28.86 16.40
C ASN A 192 -2.24 29.70 15.95
N ASP A 193 -3.45 29.27 16.32
CA ASP A 193 -4.68 30.04 16.14
C ASP A 193 -4.76 31.11 17.25
N ASP A 194 -4.37 32.34 16.89
CA ASP A 194 -4.62 33.55 17.68
C ASP A 194 -6.01 34.10 17.35
N ASP A 195 -6.88 34.05 18.35
CA ASP A 195 -8.22 34.63 18.35
C ASP A 195 -8.15 36.15 18.13
N THR A 196 -8.68 36.65 17.00
CA THR A 196 -9.06 38.06 16.88
C THR A 196 -10.52 38.24 16.49
N ASP A 197 -11.24 38.75 17.49
CA ASP A 197 -12.61 39.25 17.52
C ASP A 197 -12.81 40.48 16.60
N GLY A 198 -14.08 40.73 16.23
CA GLY A 198 -14.54 42.06 15.81
C GLY A 198 -15.14 42.16 14.40
N GLY A 199 -16.45 42.38 14.32
CA GLY A 199 -17.06 42.83 13.05
C GLY A 199 -18.58 42.85 12.96
N THR A 200 -19.26 43.57 13.85
CA THR A 200 -20.65 44.01 13.65
C THR A 200 -20.76 44.91 12.41
N GLY A 201 -21.66 44.56 11.48
CA GLY A 201 -21.98 45.40 10.32
C GLY A 201 -23.37 45.09 9.78
N GLY A 202 -24.35 45.88 10.20
CA GLY A 202 -25.71 45.87 9.66
C GLY A 202 -25.78 46.47 8.25
N GLY A 203 -26.66 45.91 7.43
CA GLY A 203 -26.95 46.40 6.08
C GLY A 203 -28.29 45.87 5.60
N THR A 204 -29.34 46.65 5.83
CA THR A 204 -30.66 46.45 5.25
C THR A 204 -30.63 46.91 3.79
N GLY A 205 -30.75 45.96 2.85
CA GLY A 205 -30.86 46.23 1.43
C GLY A 205 -31.92 45.33 0.81
N ALA A 206 -33.12 45.87 0.63
CA ALA A 206 -34.22 45.22 -0.04
C ALA A 206 -33.94 45.10 -1.55
N SER A 207 -34.01 43.89 -2.11
CA SER A 207 -34.13 43.67 -3.55
C SER A 207 -34.86 42.35 -3.83
N THR A 208 -36.07 42.52 -4.37
CA THR A 208 -36.81 41.76 -5.40
C THR A 208 -36.68 40.23 -5.47
N PRO A 209 -37.81 39.48 -5.37
CA PRO A 209 -37.82 38.04 -5.58
C PRO A 209 -37.96 37.69 -7.07
N ALA A 210 -36.91 37.11 -7.66
CA ALA A 210 -37.02 36.36 -8.90
C ALA A 210 -37.32 34.89 -8.56
N GLN A 211 -38.56 34.47 -8.83
CA GLN A 211 -39.01 33.08 -8.78
C GLN A 211 -38.50 32.31 -10.00
N GLY A 212 -37.87 31.17 -9.78
CA GLY A 212 -37.75 30.12 -10.80
C GLY A 212 -36.51 29.23 -10.69
N GLY A 213 -36.66 28.03 -10.11
CA GLY A 213 -35.89 26.85 -10.56
C GLY A 213 -34.72 26.31 -9.73
N GLY A 214 -34.43 26.80 -8.52
CA GLY A 214 -33.19 26.43 -7.79
C GLY A 214 -33.33 25.61 -6.49
N ALA A 215 -34.50 25.04 -6.18
CA ALA A 215 -34.82 24.59 -4.81
C ALA A 215 -34.33 23.17 -4.42
N THR A 216 -33.71 22.39 -5.30
CA THR A 216 -33.36 20.99 -4.99
C THR A 216 -31.97 20.79 -4.36
N HIS A 217 -31.07 21.79 -4.40
CA HIS A 217 -29.69 21.63 -3.90
C HIS A 217 -29.49 21.95 -2.41
N HIS A 218 -30.44 22.61 -1.75
CA HIS A 218 -30.28 23.00 -0.35
C HIS A 218 -30.48 21.81 0.61
N ASP A 219 -31.35 20.87 0.27
CA ASP A 219 -31.66 19.70 1.10
C ASP A 219 -30.46 18.72 1.18
N ASP A 220 -29.85 18.43 0.02
CA ASP A 220 -28.64 17.62 -0.09
C ASP A 220 -27.47 18.14 0.77
N THR A 221 -27.39 19.47 0.93
CA THR A 221 -26.31 20.10 1.70
C THR A 221 -26.51 19.92 3.21
N LEU A 222 -27.77 19.91 3.68
CA LEU A 222 -28.08 19.70 5.10
C LEU A 222 -27.88 18.24 5.50
N GLN A 223 -28.35 17.30 4.68
CA GLN A 223 -28.16 15.86 4.91
C GLN A 223 -26.67 15.49 4.98
N ALA A 224 -25.86 16.07 4.09
CA ALA A 224 -24.41 15.85 4.06
C ALA A 224 -23.69 16.43 5.29
N LYS A 225 -24.20 17.52 5.90
CA LYS A 225 -23.67 18.06 7.16
C LYS A 225 -24.02 17.19 8.36
N GLU A 226 -25.24 16.68 8.44
CA GLU A 226 -25.65 15.78 9.52
C GLU A 226 -24.86 14.46 9.48
N GLU A 227 -24.63 13.90 8.29
CA GLU A 227 -23.78 12.72 8.11
C GLU A 227 -22.33 12.99 8.53
N LEU A 228 -21.79 14.18 8.20
CA LEU A 228 -20.46 14.59 8.67
C LEU A 228 -20.38 14.67 10.19
N GLU A 229 -21.37 15.28 10.84
CA GLU A 229 -21.39 15.43 12.29
C GLU A 229 -21.44 14.07 12.98
N LYS A 230 -22.27 13.14 12.48
CA LYS A 230 -22.28 11.74 12.94
C LYS A 230 -20.93 11.06 12.76
N ILE A 231 -20.26 11.27 11.63
CA ILE A 231 -18.92 10.71 11.38
C ILE A 231 -17.87 11.34 12.32
N LEU A 232 -17.95 12.65 12.58
CA LEU A 232 -17.02 13.36 13.47
C LEU A 232 -17.23 12.95 14.93
N ASP A 233 -18.47 12.74 15.37
CA ASP A 233 -18.77 12.23 16.71
C ASP A 233 -18.34 10.77 16.85
N LEU A 234 -18.52 9.99 15.78
CA LEU A 234 -17.89 8.67 15.63
C LEU A 234 -16.38 8.75 15.59
N HIS A 235 -15.71 9.89 15.36
CA HIS A 235 -14.27 10.03 15.53
C HIS A 235 -13.91 10.45 16.97
N LYS A 236 -14.70 11.36 17.57
CA LYS A 236 -14.47 11.93 18.91
C LYS A 236 -14.72 10.92 20.05
N SER A 237 -15.61 9.95 19.86
CA SER A 237 -15.95 8.92 20.86
C SER A 237 -14.81 7.91 21.12
N LYS A 238 -13.71 8.34 21.76
CA LYS A 238 -12.53 7.52 22.07
C LYS A 238 -12.80 6.32 23.00
N LYS A 239 -13.99 6.18 23.57
CA LYS A 239 -14.30 5.18 24.59
C LYS A 239 -14.44 3.80 23.96
N GLY A 240 -13.46 2.93 24.22
CA GLY A 240 -13.47 1.54 23.77
C GLY A 240 -12.70 1.25 22.47
N ARG A 241 -12.37 2.27 21.67
CA ARG A 241 -11.61 2.08 20.44
C ARG A 241 -10.16 1.66 20.69
N VAL A 242 -9.69 0.75 19.84
CA VAL A 242 -8.31 0.27 19.82
C VAL A 242 -7.50 1.02 18.76
N LEU A 243 -8.15 1.43 17.66
CA LEU A 243 -7.51 2.07 16.51
C LEU A 243 -7.82 3.56 16.42
N THR A 244 -6.83 4.33 15.97
CA THR A 244 -7.02 5.67 15.42
C THR A 244 -7.20 5.56 13.91
N ALA A 245 -7.81 6.55 13.25
CA ALA A 245 -7.98 6.54 11.78
C ALA A 245 -6.63 6.36 11.04
N THR A 246 -5.58 7.04 11.49
CA THR A 246 -4.22 6.89 10.96
C THR A 246 -3.67 5.48 11.16
N ASN A 247 -3.86 4.88 12.34
CA ASN A 247 -3.40 3.52 12.61
C ASN A 247 -4.21 2.47 11.84
N ALA A 248 -5.52 2.67 11.67
CA ALA A 248 -6.37 1.80 10.85
C ALA A 248 -5.91 1.79 9.38
N SER A 249 -5.66 2.96 8.80
CA SER A 249 -5.11 3.09 7.44
C SER A 249 -3.75 2.40 7.31
N ARG A 250 -2.83 2.66 8.27
CA ARG A 250 -1.51 2.02 8.30
C ARG A 250 -1.61 0.50 8.46
N LEU A 251 -2.51 0.00 9.30
CA LEU A 251 -2.73 -1.43 9.51
C LEU A 251 -3.24 -2.10 8.23
N ASN A 252 -4.25 -1.52 7.59
CA ASN A 252 -4.77 -2.01 6.33
C ASN A 252 -3.67 -2.06 5.25
N ASP A 253 -2.87 -0.99 5.13
CA ASP A 253 -1.73 -0.93 4.22
C ASP A 253 -0.73 -2.07 4.47
N ARG A 254 -0.40 -2.34 5.74
CA ARG A 254 0.55 -3.38 6.14
C ARG A 254 0.01 -4.78 5.91
N LEU A 255 -1.25 -5.03 6.26
CA LEU A 255 -1.93 -6.30 5.99
C LEU A 255 -1.93 -6.59 4.49
N ASN A 256 -2.32 -5.61 3.68
CA ASN A 256 -2.34 -5.76 2.21
C ASN A 256 -0.94 -5.93 1.62
N LEU A 257 0.07 -5.22 2.14
CA LEU A 257 1.46 -5.38 1.74
C LEU A 257 1.94 -6.82 1.98
N MET A 258 1.86 -7.30 3.22
CA MET A 258 2.31 -8.63 3.60
C MET A 258 1.52 -9.74 2.87
N GLN A 259 0.21 -9.57 2.72
CA GLN A 259 -0.62 -10.53 1.98
C GLN A 259 -0.21 -10.62 0.51
N THR A 260 0.15 -9.49 -0.12
CA THR A 260 0.62 -9.48 -1.51
C THR A 260 1.93 -10.24 -1.66
N LEU A 261 2.88 -10.02 -0.74
CA LEU A 261 4.17 -10.70 -0.75
C LEU A 261 4.02 -12.22 -0.53
N ARG A 262 3.15 -12.63 0.40
CA ARG A 262 2.84 -14.06 0.62
C ARG A 262 2.21 -14.70 -0.60
N ASN A 263 1.17 -14.10 -1.17
CA ASN A 263 0.52 -14.62 -2.36
C ASN A 263 1.50 -14.77 -3.53
N ALA A 264 2.42 -13.81 -3.69
CA ALA A 264 3.46 -13.89 -4.71
C ALA A 264 4.46 -15.04 -4.43
N CYS A 265 4.87 -15.21 -3.17
CA CYS A 265 5.72 -16.32 -2.74
C CYS A 265 5.05 -17.69 -2.97
N ASP A 266 3.78 -17.83 -2.59
CA ASP A 266 3.00 -19.04 -2.79
C ASP A 266 2.82 -19.35 -4.29
N ALA A 267 2.61 -18.33 -5.12
CA ALA A 267 2.47 -18.48 -6.57
C ALA A 267 3.75 -18.99 -7.26
N VAL A 268 4.93 -18.77 -6.64
CA VAL A 268 6.21 -19.30 -7.12
C VAL A 268 6.66 -20.56 -6.35
N GLY A 269 5.75 -21.17 -5.58
CA GLY A 269 6.04 -22.40 -4.83
C GLY A 269 7.09 -22.21 -3.73
N GLY A 270 7.18 -21.02 -3.14
CA GLY A 270 8.16 -20.70 -2.11
C GLY A 270 9.54 -20.28 -2.65
N ASN A 271 9.82 -20.47 -3.94
CA ASN A 271 11.08 -20.06 -4.53
C ASN A 271 11.10 -18.56 -4.86
N LEU A 272 11.44 -17.74 -3.87
CA LEU A 272 11.52 -16.29 -3.99
C LEU A 272 12.46 -15.82 -5.12
N ALA A 273 13.46 -16.62 -5.52
CA ALA A 273 14.35 -16.28 -6.63
C ALA A 273 13.65 -16.23 -7.99
N SER A 274 12.46 -16.83 -8.09
CA SER A 274 11.61 -16.74 -9.29
C SER A 274 10.80 -15.43 -9.35
N LEU A 275 10.80 -14.62 -8.28
CA LEU A 275 10.11 -13.34 -8.26
C LEU A 275 10.85 -12.32 -9.15
N ARG A 276 10.14 -11.81 -10.16
CA ARG A 276 10.60 -10.76 -11.07
C ARG A 276 10.32 -9.41 -10.44
N LEU A 277 11.14 -9.03 -9.47
CA LEU A 277 11.05 -7.72 -8.83
C LEU A 277 11.60 -6.64 -9.77
N PRO A 278 10.92 -5.49 -9.93
CA PRO A 278 11.47 -4.39 -10.71
C PRO A 278 12.72 -3.83 -10.01
N PRO A 279 13.72 -3.32 -10.77
CA PRO A 279 14.83 -2.61 -10.16
C PRO A 279 14.32 -1.34 -9.47
N VAL A 280 14.65 -1.15 -8.19
CA VAL A 280 14.27 0.04 -7.45
C VAL A 280 15.41 1.05 -7.50
N ARG A 281 15.11 2.25 -8.00
CA ARG A 281 16.05 3.37 -8.12
C ARG A 281 15.83 4.43 -7.05
N THR A 282 15.30 4.05 -5.89
CA THR A 282 15.17 5.02 -4.80
C THR A 282 16.59 5.46 -4.42
N GLY A 283 16.87 6.77 -4.51
CA GLY A 283 18.19 7.33 -4.17
C GLY A 283 18.65 7.02 -2.74
N ASP A 284 17.72 6.55 -1.90
CA ASP A 284 17.92 6.10 -0.52
C ASP A 284 18.55 4.69 -0.41
N ILE A 285 18.67 3.94 -1.51
CA ILE A 285 19.29 2.62 -1.48
C ILE A 285 20.82 2.76 -1.57
N PRO A 286 21.59 2.12 -0.66
CA PRO A 286 23.04 2.17 -0.69
C PRO A 286 23.65 1.61 -1.96
N VAL A 287 24.82 2.13 -2.35
CA VAL A 287 25.54 1.72 -3.58
C VAL A 287 25.94 0.24 -3.57
N TRP A 288 26.15 -0.36 -2.39
CA TRP A 288 26.46 -1.79 -2.26
C TRP A 288 25.26 -2.70 -2.52
N TRP A 289 24.04 -2.16 -2.59
CA TRP A 289 22.83 -2.94 -2.79
C TRP A 289 22.80 -3.56 -4.19
N THR A 290 22.95 -4.88 -4.23
CA THR A 290 22.87 -5.65 -5.47
C THR A 290 21.42 -6.04 -5.75
N THR A 291 20.84 -5.44 -6.79
CA THR A 291 19.49 -5.75 -7.31
C THR A 291 19.34 -7.25 -7.58
N GLY A 292 18.16 -7.79 -7.30
CA GLY A 292 17.89 -9.21 -7.37
C GLY A 292 18.31 -9.92 -6.07
N VAL A 293 19.58 -9.84 -5.67
CA VAL A 293 20.06 -10.55 -4.48
C VAL A 293 19.45 -9.97 -3.20
N HIS A 294 19.66 -8.68 -2.95
CA HIS A 294 19.19 -8.02 -1.73
C HIS A 294 17.69 -7.75 -1.76
N ASP A 295 17.08 -7.63 -2.95
CA ASP A 295 15.64 -7.48 -3.10
C ASP A 295 14.90 -8.75 -2.68
N ILE A 296 15.38 -9.91 -3.15
CA ILE A 296 14.87 -11.22 -2.73
C ILE A 296 15.11 -11.42 -1.24
N GLY A 297 16.32 -11.09 -0.75
CA GLY A 297 16.64 -11.13 0.68
C GLY A 297 15.72 -10.25 1.53
N LEU A 298 15.35 -9.06 1.03
CA LEU A 298 14.46 -8.14 1.73
C LEU A 298 13.02 -8.67 1.83
N VAL A 299 12.52 -9.29 0.76
CA VAL A 299 11.21 -9.95 0.78
C VAL A 299 11.25 -11.17 1.71
N ALA A 300 12.30 -11.98 1.67
CA ALA A 300 12.49 -13.12 2.56
C ALA A 300 12.52 -12.69 4.04
N ALA A 301 13.31 -11.66 4.35
CA ALA A 301 13.37 -11.05 5.67
C ALA A 301 12.00 -10.60 6.17
N ALA A 302 11.26 -9.85 5.34
CA ALA A 302 9.93 -9.37 5.68
C ALA A 302 8.96 -10.51 5.98
N LEU A 303 9.02 -11.61 5.21
CA LEU A 303 8.15 -12.77 5.40
C LEU A 303 8.52 -13.60 6.64
N LYS A 304 9.81 -13.74 6.95
CA LYS A 304 10.33 -14.55 8.08
C LYS A 304 10.24 -13.80 9.41
N TYR A 305 10.70 -12.55 9.45
CA TYR A 305 10.85 -11.74 10.67
C TYR A 305 9.81 -10.62 10.80
N GLY A 306 9.01 -10.37 9.77
CA GLY A 306 8.10 -9.23 9.74
C GLY A 306 8.80 -7.91 9.36
N LEU A 307 8.09 -6.80 9.54
CA LEU A 307 8.49 -5.46 9.10
C LEU A 307 9.09 -4.60 10.22
N SER A 308 9.21 -5.15 11.43
CA SER A 308 9.74 -4.46 12.61
C SER A 308 11.11 -4.95 13.07
N ASP A 309 11.48 -6.19 12.76
CA ASP A 309 12.68 -6.83 13.30
C ASP A 309 13.77 -7.02 12.23
N TRP A 310 14.32 -5.89 11.78
CA TRP A 310 15.37 -5.87 10.76
C TRP A 310 16.74 -6.27 11.29
N ASP A 311 16.94 -6.18 12.61
CA ASP A 311 18.17 -6.60 13.26
C ASP A 311 18.26 -8.14 13.26
N ALA A 312 17.18 -8.85 13.60
CA ALA A 312 17.13 -10.30 13.44
C ALA A 312 17.32 -10.74 11.99
N ALA A 313 16.76 -10.00 11.02
CA ALA A 313 16.98 -10.26 9.60
C ALA A 313 18.43 -10.02 9.16
N ARG A 314 19.16 -9.13 9.83
CA ARG A 314 20.58 -8.87 9.55
C ARG A 314 21.47 -10.00 10.08
N GLU A 315 21.10 -10.58 11.21
CA GLU A 315 21.84 -11.67 11.87
C GLU A 315 21.60 -13.04 11.24
N ASP A 316 20.53 -13.18 10.46
CA ASP A 316 20.16 -14.42 9.77
C ASP A 316 21.26 -14.88 8.80
N PRO A 317 21.86 -16.08 8.99
CA PRO A 317 22.87 -16.62 8.07
C PRO A 317 22.34 -16.91 6.67
N ASP A 318 21.02 -17.12 6.52
CA ASP A 318 20.41 -17.47 5.23
C ASP A 318 20.12 -16.22 4.37
N LEU A 319 20.25 -15.01 4.94
CA LEU A 319 19.98 -13.76 4.26
C LEU A 319 21.28 -13.06 3.81
N PRO A 320 21.27 -12.36 2.66
CA PRO A 320 22.46 -11.73 2.09
C PRO A 320 22.94 -10.48 2.86
N PHE A 321 22.36 -10.20 4.04
CA PHE A 321 22.66 -9.00 4.82
C PHE A 321 23.80 -9.17 5.82
N ARG A 322 24.12 -10.41 6.18
CA ARG A 322 25.11 -10.73 7.22
C ARG A 322 26.52 -10.27 6.86
N ASP A 323 26.92 -10.46 5.60
CA ASP A 323 28.27 -10.15 5.15
C ASP A 323 28.54 -8.65 5.02
N LEU A 324 27.49 -7.82 5.14
CA LEU A 324 27.63 -6.36 5.10
C LEU A 324 28.35 -5.81 6.34
N GLY A 325 28.21 -6.45 7.50
CA GLY A 325 28.84 -5.96 8.74
C GLY A 325 30.30 -6.39 8.93
N LYS A 326 30.82 -7.24 8.06
CA LYS A 326 32.02 -8.04 8.33
C LYS A 326 33.26 -7.60 7.57
N ASP A 327 33.24 -6.42 6.96
CA ASP A 327 34.47 -5.82 6.43
C ASP A 327 35.51 -5.80 7.53
N ASP A 328 36.41 -6.77 7.48
CA ASP A 328 37.78 -6.60 7.02
C ASP A 328 38.39 -5.27 7.47
N GLY A 329 38.09 -4.88 8.71
CA GLY A 329 39.05 -4.29 9.62
C GLY A 329 40.19 -5.29 9.83
N GLY A 330 40.80 -5.73 8.71
CA GLY A 330 42.21 -5.95 8.65
C GLY A 330 42.82 -4.78 9.37
N ASP A 331 43.23 -5.05 10.60
CA ASP A 331 44.64 -5.31 10.79
C ASP A 331 45.51 -4.23 10.12
N GLY A 332 45.05 -2.98 10.24
CA GLY A 332 45.91 -1.82 10.37
C GLY A 332 46.51 -1.84 11.76
N GLY A 333 47.15 -2.95 12.14
CA GLY A 333 48.28 -2.90 13.04
C GLY A 333 49.30 -1.97 12.39
N GLY A 334 49.49 -0.79 12.97
CA GLY A 334 50.36 0.21 12.39
C GLY A 334 50.48 1.47 13.22
N GLY A 335 51.22 1.39 14.32
CA GLY A 335 51.77 2.52 15.06
C GLY A 335 50.80 3.11 16.07
N GLY A 336 51.02 3.00 17.38
CA GLY A 336 52.29 3.25 18.05
C GLY A 336 52.17 4.62 18.73
N ASP A 337 52.63 4.68 19.98
CA ASP A 337 53.12 5.87 20.69
C ASP A 337 52.22 7.13 20.71
N ASP A 338 51.81 7.67 21.84
CA ASP A 338 52.62 7.96 23.01
C ASP A 338 51.74 8.25 24.21
N ALA A 339 52.28 7.92 25.37
CA ALA A 339 51.71 8.22 26.65
C ALA A 339 51.81 9.73 26.93
N VAL A 340 50.68 10.36 27.26
CA VAL A 340 50.71 11.53 28.15
C VAL A 340 49.57 11.43 29.14
N ALA A 341 49.92 10.89 30.30
CA ALA A 341 49.20 11.16 31.53
C ALA A 341 49.34 12.65 31.85
N MET A 342 48.23 13.36 32.01
CA MET A 342 48.18 14.55 32.83
C MET A 342 46.90 14.55 33.67
N ASP A 343 47.10 14.26 34.94
CA ASP A 343 46.29 14.70 36.07
C ASP A 343 46.01 16.21 36.00
N ALA A 344 44.81 16.63 36.43
CA ALA A 344 44.63 17.77 37.33
C ALA A 344 43.15 18.00 37.65
N ASP A 345 42.85 17.92 38.94
CA ASP A 345 41.71 18.50 39.65
C ASP A 345 41.45 19.97 39.27
N GLY A 346 40.17 20.39 39.34
CA GLY A 346 39.79 21.78 39.03
C GLY A 346 38.35 22.14 39.36
N ASP A 347 38.17 22.54 40.61
CA ASP A 347 37.05 23.16 41.32
C ASP A 347 36.26 24.28 40.58
N ALA A 348 35.00 24.43 41.00
CA ALA A 348 34.17 25.65 41.11
C ALA A 348 33.75 26.52 39.90
N GLU A 349 32.43 26.80 39.95
CA GLU A 349 31.72 28.04 39.60
C GLU A 349 32.42 29.09 38.72
N ARG A 350 31.70 29.54 37.67
CA ARG A 350 31.12 30.89 37.61
C ARG A 350 30.52 31.18 36.22
N ALA A 351 29.41 31.93 36.27
CA ALA A 351 28.61 32.40 35.16
C ALA A 351 29.40 33.00 33.97
N GLU A 352 28.92 32.76 32.75
CA GLU A 352 28.44 33.84 31.85
C GLU A 352 27.70 33.26 30.64
N LYS A 353 26.43 33.67 30.51
CA LYS A 353 25.53 33.33 29.40
C LYS A 353 25.77 34.33 28.27
N THR A 354 26.81 34.11 27.48
CA THR A 354 27.01 34.82 26.20
C THR A 354 26.45 33.98 25.06
N THR A 355 25.38 34.47 24.45
CA THR A 355 24.77 33.97 23.23
C THR A 355 25.65 34.36 22.02
N PRO A 356 26.21 33.42 21.24
CA PRO A 356 26.77 33.76 19.94
C PRO A 356 25.69 33.62 18.86
N THR A 357 25.41 34.75 18.20
CA THR A 357 24.68 34.86 16.93
C THR A 357 25.27 33.87 15.92
N ALA A 358 24.50 32.83 15.60
CA ALA A 358 24.86 31.83 14.62
C ALA A 358 24.67 32.38 13.20
N ALA A 359 25.79 32.59 12.49
CA ALA A 359 25.80 32.77 11.05
C ALA A 359 25.27 31.50 10.34
N PRO A 360 24.60 31.62 9.19
CA PRO A 360 24.10 30.48 8.43
C PRO A 360 25.26 29.63 7.93
N ARG A 361 25.47 28.47 8.58
CA ARG A 361 26.41 27.45 8.11
C ARG A 361 25.92 26.92 6.78
N LEU A 362 26.63 27.28 5.71
CA LEU A 362 26.56 26.62 4.42
C LEU A 362 26.67 25.10 4.62
N ASN A 363 25.66 24.38 4.15
CA ASN A 363 25.52 22.93 4.23
C ASN A 363 26.82 22.24 3.78
N ALA A 364 27.59 21.75 4.74
CA ALA A 364 28.68 20.83 4.45
C ALA A 364 28.09 19.62 3.72
N PRO A 365 28.73 19.11 2.65
CA PRO A 365 28.22 17.96 1.91
C PRO A 365 28.06 16.81 2.89
N LYS A 366 26.82 16.35 3.10
CA LYS A 366 26.49 15.18 3.91
C LYS A 366 27.40 14.04 3.43
N LYS A 367 28.42 13.71 4.24
CA LYS A 367 29.29 12.56 3.99
C LYS A 367 28.36 11.36 3.79
N ARG A 368 28.37 10.78 2.59
CA ARG A 368 27.58 9.58 2.30
C ARG A 368 27.91 8.55 3.38
N PRO A 369 26.93 7.95 4.06
CA PRO A 369 27.19 6.96 5.08
C PRO A 369 28.00 5.83 4.45
N THR A 370 29.29 5.77 4.78
CA THR A 370 30.23 4.74 4.29
C THR A 370 30.08 3.43 5.05
N THR A 371 29.19 3.38 6.05
CA THR A 371 28.95 2.18 6.83
C THR A 371 27.96 1.28 6.09
N LYS A 372 28.35 0.01 5.93
CA LYS A 372 27.53 -1.08 5.41
C LYS A 372 26.40 -1.49 6.38
N ALA A 373 25.63 -0.49 6.82
CA ALA A 373 24.44 -0.69 7.63
C ALA A 373 23.23 -0.84 6.71
N LEU A 374 22.24 -1.64 7.15
CA LEU A 374 20.97 -1.71 6.46
C LEU A 374 20.33 -0.30 6.37
N PRO A 375 19.61 0.00 5.27
CA PRO A 375 18.82 1.21 5.17
C PRO A 375 17.84 1.35 6.34
N ALA A 376 17.43 2.58 6.63
CA ALA A 376 16.43 2.84 7.66
C ALA A 376 15.14 2.04 7.40
N PRO A 377 14.44 1.52 8.44
CA PRO A 377 13.23 0.70 8.27
C PRO A 377 12.15 1.33 7.38
N ARG A 378 12.02 2.66 7.41
CA ARG A 378 11.07 3.39 6.55
C ARG A 378 11.40 3.25 5.06
N VAL A 379 12.69 3.28 4.71
CA VAL A 379 13.17 3.09 3.32
C VAL A 379 12.88 1.67 2.87
N LEU A 380 13.25 0.66 3.69
CA LEU A 380 13.00 -0.75 3.38
C LEU A 380 11.51 -1.04 3.13
N VAL A 381 10.63 -0.47 3.94
CA VAL A 381 9.18 -0.60 3.75
C VAL A 381 8.71 0.07 2.46
N ARG A 382 9.26 1.24 2.12
CA ARG A 382 8.93 1.93 0.87
C ARG A 382 9.31 1.08 -0.35
N VAL A 383 10.50 0.47 -0.31
CA VAL A 383 10.98 -0.49 -1.33
C VAL A 383 10.02 -1.69 -1.44
N LEU A 384 9.63 -2.29 -0.31
CA LEU A 384 8.64 -3.38 -0.29
C LEU A 384 7.27 -2.98 -0.86
N LYS A 385 6.82 -1.74 -0.62
CA LYS A 385 5.59 -1.21 -1.23
C LYS A 385 5.71 -1.12 -2.75
N VAL A 386 6.86 -0.71 -3.28
CA VAL A 386 7.12 -0.71 -4.74
C VAL A 386 7.02 -2.13 -5.29
N TYR A 387 7.62 -3.11 -4.62
CA TYR A 387 7.53 -4.52 -5.00
C TYR A 387 6.09 -5.04 -4.98
N ALA A 388 5.37 -4.85 -3.89
CA ALA A 388 3.97 -5.27 -3.81
C ALA A 388 3.10 -4.64 -4.89
N ASN A 389 3.29 -3.35 -5.18
CA ASN A 389 2.56 -2.68 -6.27
C ASN A 389 2.89 -3.27 -7.64
N ALA A 390 4.15 -3.58 -7.90
CA ALA A 390 4.55 -4.24 -9.15
C ALA A 390 3.98 -5.66 -9.27
N LEU A 391 3.97 -6.41 -8.17
CA LEU A 391 3.39 -7.75 -8.10
C LEU A 391 1.86 -7.74 -8.30
N ARG A 392 1.15 -6.69 -7.86
CA ARG A 392 -0.29 -6.54 -8.10
C ARG A 392 -0.64 -6.22 -9.55
N ARG A 393 0.21 -5.44 -10.24
CA ARG A 393 -0.05 -5.01 -11.63
C ARG A 393 0.10 -6.13 -12.65
N LYS A 394 0.92 -7.13 -12.36
CA LYS A 394 1.16 -8.28 -13.24
C LYS A 394 0.61 -9.54 -12.57
N PRO A 395 -0.62 -9.99 -12.90
CA PRO A 395 -1.18 -11.18 -12.30
C PRO A 395 -0.25 -12.37 -12.59
N TRP A 396 0.30 -12.92 -11.52
CA TRP A 396 1.15 -14.11 -11.58
C TRP A 396 0.27 -15.29 -11.96
N LYS A 397 0.54 -15.88 -13.13
CA LYS A 397 -0.12 -17.12 -13.53
C LYS A 397 0.72 -18.28 -12.98
N PRO A 398 0.20 -19.07 -12.01
CA PRO A 398 0.87 -20.28 -11.55
C PRO A 398 1.16 -21.17 -12.76
N GLY A 399 2.40 -21.63 -12.91
CA GLY A 399 2.78 -22.48 -14.03
C GLY A 399 3.03 -21.74 -15.36
N SER A 400 2.98 -20.40 -15.39
CA SER A 400 3.69 -19.67 -16.43
C SER A 400 5.18 -19.80 -16.11
N THR A 401 5.77 -20.95 -16.46
CA THR A 401 7.21 -21.07 -16.60
C THR A 401 7.68 -19.82 -17.31
N PRO A 402 8.75 -19.14 -16.83
CA PRO A 402 9.28 -18.00 -17.53
C PRO A 402 9.42 -18.49 -18.96
N GLY A 403 8.60 -17.93 -19.87
CA GLY A 403 8.78 -18.26 -21.26
C GLY A 403 10.25 -18.03 -21.45
N THR A 404 11.01 -19.09 -21.74
CA THR A 404 12.09 -19.00 -22.72
C THR A 404 11.49 -18.04 -23.70
N THR A 405 11.96 -16.78 -23.63
CA THR A 405 11.61 -15.75 -24.59
C THR A 405 11.75 -16.51 -25.87
N ARG A 406 10.61 -16.90 -26.44
CA ARG A 406 10.60 -17.63 -27.69
C ARG A 406 11.27 -16.58 -28.53
N GLU A 407 12.55 -16.81 -28.82
CA GLU A 407 13.32 -15.98 -29.70
C GLU A 407 12.33 -15.69 -30.79
N ARG A 408 12.05 -14.40 -30.96
CA ARG A 408 11.09 -13.92 -31.92
C ARG A 408 11.63 -14.46 -33.24
N GLU A 409 11.16 -15.65 -33.62
CA GLU A 409 11.68 -16.46 -34.72
C GLU A 409 11.37 -15.67 -35.96
N GLY A 410 12.33 -14.82 -36.32
CA GLY A 410 12.30 -13.98 -37.49
C GLY A 410 11.13 -12.99 -37.58
N PRO A 411 11.27 -11.99 -38.45
CA PRO A 411 10.10 -11.34 -39.00
C PRO A 411 9.24 -12.40 -39.71
N SER A 412 7.97 -12.48 -39.35
CA SER A 412 6.98 -13.22 -40.15
C SER A 412 7.17 -12.89 -41.63
N PRO A 413 7.30 -13.90 -42.52
CA PRO A 413 7.49 -13.64 -43.94
C PRO A 413 6.31 -12.81 -44.44
N LYS A 414 6.61 -11.64 -45.01
CA LYS A 414 5.63 -10.77 -45.68
C LYS A 414 4.82 -11.64 -46.63
N ARG A 415 3.52 -11.86 -46.33
CA ARG A 415 2.56 -12.41 -47.30
C ARG A 415 2.59 -11.47 -48.51
N ARG A 416 3.29 -11.89 -49.57
CA ARG A 416 3.18 -11.31 -50.90
C ARG A 416 1.70 -11.35 -51.29
N ARG A 417 1.05 -10.19 -51.27
CA ARG A 417 -0.23 -9.99 -51.97
C ARG A 417 0.08 -9.98 -53.46
N GLY A 418 -0.72 -10.72 -54.23
CA GLY A 418 -0.94 -10.48 -55.65
C GLY A 418 0.00 -11.20 -56.60
N ALA A 419 -0.20 -12.50 -56.79
CA ALA A 419 0.01 -13.10 -58.11
C ALA A 419 -1.38 -13.28 -58.74
N ALA A 420 -1.63 -12.55 -59.82
CA ALA A 420 -2.84 -12.65 -60.61
C ALA A 420 -2.98 -14.07 -61.16
N ALA A 421 -4.16 -14.66 -60.95
CA ALA A 421 -4.54 -15.91 -61.58
C ALA A 421 -4.73 -15.67 -63.09
N CYS A 422 -3.95 -16.34 -63.90
CA CYS A 422 -4.25 -16.55 -65.31
C CYS A 422 -5.41 -17.57 -65.40
N PRO A 423 -6.48 -17.30 -66.16
CA PRO A 423 -7.47 -18.32 -66.49
C PRO A 423 -6.91 -19.20 -67.60
N ASP A 424 -6.39 -20.37 -67.23
CA ASP A 424 -6.01 -21.41 -68.18
C ASP A 424 -7.27 -22.21 -68.54
N GLY A 425 -7.79 -21.92 -69.73
CA GLY A 425 -8.85 -22.71 -70.35
C GLY A 425 -8.23 -23.90 -71.05
N SER A 426 -8.58 -25.11 -70.63
CA SER A 426 -8.51 -26.31 -71.48
C SER A 426 -9.54 -27.34 -71.03
N PRO A 427 -10.37 -27.85 -71.97
CA PRO A 427 -11.51 -28.70 -71.69
C PRO A 427 -11.12 -30.17 -71.43
N THR A 428 -11.91 -30.80 -70.55
CA THR A 428 -11.94 -32.23 -70.24
C THR A 428 -12.29 -33.09 -71.46
N PRO A 429 -11.56 -34.20 -71.72
CA PRO A 429 -11.99 -35.22 -72.68
C PRO A 429 -13.06 -36.13 -72.07
N MET A 430 -14.09 -36.44 -72.86
CA MET A 430 -15.08 -37.46 -72.54
C MET A 430 -14.45 -38.84 -72.75
N GLU A 431 -14.47 -39.69 -71.72
CA GLU A 431 -14.32 -41.13 -71.88
C GLU A 431 -15.69 -41.76 -72.10
N GLU A 432 -15.89 -42.21 -73.34
CA GLU A 432 -16.86 -43.22 -73.75
C GLU A 432 -16.31 -44.60 -73.39
N GLY A 433 -17.16 -45.43 -72.77
CA GLY A 433 -16.87 -46.84 -72.51
C GLY A 433 -18.16 -47.67 -72.55
N GLY A 434 -18.43 -48.27 -73.71
CA GLY A 434 -19.43 -49.29 -74.02
C GLY A 434 -19.50 -49.43 -75.55
N GLU A 435 -19.19 -50.55 -76.19
CA GLU A 435 -19.03 -51.97 -75.80
C GLU A 435 -17.68 -52.57 -76.21
#